data_AF-A0A934VFQ9-F1
#
_entry.id   AF-A0A934VFQ9-F1
#
_cell.length_a   1.000
_cell.length_b   1.000
_cell.length_c   1.000
_cell.angle_alpha   90.00
_cell.angle_beta   90.00
_cell.angle_gamma   90.00
#
_symmetry.space_group_name_H-M   'P 1'
#
loop_
_entity.id
_entity.type
_entity.pdbx_description
1 polymer ?
#
loop_
_entity_poly.entity_id
_entity_poly.type
_entity_poly.pdbx_seq_one_letter_code
_entity_poly.pdbx_strand_id
1 'polypeptide(L)'
;MNPKALLPILLGGALGAAGLLQGLQWKNAAATGRSEEMAAELQTLREEIELLERENESLRSLAQGGGELSVPPTLIEFAESVIGLDFRSSPMVHQVAGEELADRITAAIESRFPPNSLDHRQQAWSAIGLLNPNDRYAAQLAVTRSLGARSWFDDQTGEAWVTDRFDTNSIPDQAALLRALARILLHQHYPPPAGYLGDDADRARTALHHGAAMAVENRFLARQALGRGFTGSMDDGGASRELLASLPVFIRGLATFPSQLGLPRANRLMEQEELLGTLHEPPVLTATYFPDQEDLEITLPVLPEQAGEQVLQESLGMLGLQLWLATLDPEWADLATAWRGDRFTLQARSDTQLDLLWHVQLADEASATRILEAARTMIGVIAGLDEDPAAGEFTATPDGRRMQVEQIGPTLIQFRNLGPGDE
;
A
#
# COMPACT_ATOMS: atom_id res chain seq x y z
N MET A 1 -36.01 -93.41 22.31
CA MET A 1 -35.38 -92.17 22.81
C MET A 1 -36.35 -91.51 23.77
N ASN A 2 -35.95 -91.27 25.02
CA ASN A 2 -36.88 -90.91 26.08
C ASN A 2 -37.19 -89.39 26.03
N PRO A 3 -38.46 -88.98 25.80
CA PRO A 3 -38.84 -87.56 25.67
C PRO A 3 -38.61 -86.73 26.95
N LYS A 4 -38.27 -87.37 28.08
CA LYS A 4 -37.95 -86.70 29.35
C LYS A 4 -36.56 -86.05 29.42
N ALA A 5 -35.68 -86.30 28.44
CA ALA A 5 -34.32 -85.72 28.41
C ALA A 5 -34.18 -84.51 27.46
N LEU A 6 -35.15 -84.25 26.58
CA LEU A 6 -35.10 -83.18 25.58
C LEU A 6 -35.49 -81.80 26.14
N LEU A 7 -36.47 -81.76 27.05
CA LEU A 7 -36.97 -80.53 27.65
C LEU A 7 -35.91 -79.77 28.48
N PRO A 8 -35.11 -80.43 29.35
CA PRO A 8 -34.10 -79.75 30.16
C PRO A 8 -32.95 -79.17 29.33
N ILE A 9 -32.58 -79.84 28.23
CA ILE A 9 -31.50 -79.41 27.34
C ILE A 9 -31.93 -78.18 26.53
N LEU A 10 -33.19 -78.16 26.06
CA LEU A 10 -33.74 -76.99 25.34
C LEU A 10 -33.94 -75.79 26.27
N LEU A 11 -34.39 -75.99 27.51
CA LEU A 11 -34.51 -74.91 28.51
C LEU A 11 -33.14 -74.37 28.93
N GLY A 12 -32.14 -75.24 29.13
CA GLY A 12 -30.77 -74.82 29.43
C GLY A 12 -30.11 -74.05 28.28
N GLY A 13 -30.33 -74.48 27.04
CA GLY A 13 -29.83 -73.79 25.85
C GLY A 13 -30.47 -72.42 25.64
N ALA A 14 -31.78 -72.28 25.87
CA ALA A 14 -32.49 -71.01 25.72
C ALA A 14 -32.10 -69.98 26.79
N LEU A 15 -31.90 -70.41 28.05
CA LEU A 15 -31.45 -69.52 29.13
C LEU A 15 -30.00 -69.06 28.92
N GLY A 16 -29.12 -69.93 28.43
CA GLY A 16 -27.74 -69.56 28.08
C GLY A 16 -27.66 -68.55 26.92
N ALA A 17 -28.49 -68.72 25.89
CA ALA A 17 -28.55 -67.79 24.76
C ALA A 17 -29.15 -66.43 25.14
N ALA A 18 -30.19 -66.41 25.98
CA ALA A 18 -30.79 -65.16 26.47
C ALA A 18 -29.79 -64.35 27.32
N GLY A 19 -29.03 -65.01 28.21
CA GLY A 19 -28.00 -64.34 29.02
C GLY A 19 -26.86 -63.74 28.18
N LEU A 20 -26.43 -64.42 27.11
CA LEU A 20 -25.40 -63.91 26.20
C LEU A 20 -25.89 -62.70 25.38
N LEU A 21 -27.14 -62.74 24.90
CA LEU A 21 -27.72 -61.62 24.16
C LEU A 21 -27.95 -60.39 25.05
N GLN A 22 -28.39 -60.58 26.29
CA GLN A 22 -28.55 -59.49 27.25
C GLN A 22 -27.19 -58.89 27.65
N GLY A 23 -26.16 -59.72 27.82
CA GLY A 23 -24.79 -59.26 28.10
C GLY A 23 -24.15 -58.48 26.95
N LEU A 24 -24.43 -58.86 25.70
CA LEU A 24 -23.97 -58.13 24.51
C LEU A 24 -24.73 -56.81 24.32
N GLN A 25 -26.04 -56.78 24.58
CA GLN A 25 -26.84 -55.55 24.54
C GLN A 25 -26.38 -54.53 25.59
N TRP A 26 -26.03 -54.98 26.80
CA TRP A 26 -25.59 -54.07 27.86
C TRP A 26 -24.20 -53.49 27.59
N LYS A 27 -23.29 -54.29 27.01
CA LYS A 27 -21.96 -53.81 26.58
C LYS A 27 -22.05 -52.82 25.42
N ASN A 28 -22.96 -53.05 24.46
CA ASN A 28 -23.15 -52.12 23.35
C ASN A 28 -23.82 -50.81 23.81
N ALA A 29 -24.84 -50.87 24.67
CA ALA A 29 -25.49 -49.67 25.23
C ALA A 29 -24.53 -48.82 26.09
N ALA A 30 -23.64 -49.46 26.86
CA ALA A 30 -22.64 -48.76 27.66
C ALA A 30 -21.46 -48.19 26.84
N ALA A 31 -21.28 -48.66 25.59
CA ALA A 31 -20.29 -48.13 24.65
C ALA A 31 -20.85 -46.97 23.83
N THR A 32 -22.11 -47.04 23.39
CA THR A 32 -22.79 -45.91 22.73
C THR A 32 -23.03 -44.75 23.68
N GLY A 33 -23.46 -45.00 24.93
CA GLY A 33 -23.64 -43.94 25.93
C GLY A 33 -22.36 -43.17 26.25
N ARG A 34 -21.21 -43.87 26.37
CA ARG A 34 -19.90 -43.25 26.55
C ARG A 34 -19.41 -42.48 25.32
N SER A 35 -19.75 -42.93 24.12
CA SER A 35 -19.40 -42.23 22.88
C SER A 35 -20.24 -40.96 22.68
N GLU A 36 -21.51 -40.98 23.09
CA GLU A 36 -22.40 -39.81 23.02
C GLU A 36 -22.03 -38.78 24.10
N GLU A 37 -21.70 -39.21 25.33
CA GLU A 37 -21.17 -38.33 26.38
C GLU A 37 -19.85 -37.66 25.96
N MET A 38 -18.91 -38.43 25.41
CA MET A 38 -17.62 -37.90 24.96
C MET A 38 -17.76 -36.98 23.74
N ALA A 39 -18.74 -37.21 22.86
CA ALA A 39 -19.05 -36.32 21.75
C ALA A 39 -19.69 -35.00 22.23
N ALA A 40 -20.59 -35.07 23.22
CA ALA A 40 -21.17 -33.88 23.84
C ALA A 40 -20.11 -33.06 24.59
N GLU A 41 -19.23 -33.71 25.36
CA GLU A 41 -18.13 -33.05 26.09
C GLU A 41 -17.13 -32.40 25.12
N LEU A 42 -16.78 -33.06 24.01
CA LEU A 42 -15.95 -32.46 22.95
C LEU A 42 -16.61 -31.27 22.27
N GLN A 43 -17.93 -31.29 22.10
CA GLN A 43 -18.66 -30.16 21.53
C GLN A 43 -18.69 -28.98 22.50
N THR A 44 -18.95 -29.21 23.78
CA THR A 44 -18.90 -28.17 24.82
C THR A 44 -17.50 -27.58 24.96
N LEU A 45 -16.45 -28.40 24.94
CA LEU A 45 -15.06 -27.93 24.97
C LEU A 45 -14.68 -27.13 23.72
N ARG A 46 -15.24 -27.45 22.55
CA ARG A 46 -15.05 -26.64 21.33
C ARG A 46 -15.75 -25.30 21.42
N GLU A 47 -16.99 -25.28 21.90
CA GLU A 47 -17.74 -24.04 22.15
C GLU A 47 -17.03 -23.16 23.18
N GLU A 48 -16.41 -23.76 24.20
CA GLU A 48 -15.62 -23.05 25.21
C GLU A 48 -14.29 -22.53 24.66
N ILE A 49 -13.58 -23.29 23.82
CA ILE A 49 -12.38 -22.79 23.12
C ILE A 49 -12.75 -21.62 22.21
N GLU A 50 -13.82 -21.74 21.43
CA GLU A 50 -14.27 -20.68 20.51
C GLU A 50 -14.69 -19.41 21.29
N LEU A 51 -15.33 -19.58 22.46
CA LEU A 51 -15.63 -18.48 23.37
C LEU A 51 -14.35 -17.85 23.95
N LEU A 52 -13.39 -18.67 24.42
CA LEU A 52 -12.12 -18.21 24.99
C LEU A 52 -11.19 -17.56 23.96
N GLU A 53 -11.28 -17.96 22.69
CA GLU A 53 -10.59 -17.32 21.57
C GLU A 53 -11.19 -15.94 21.29
N ARG A 54 -12.53 -15.82 21.22
CA ARG A 54 -13.21 -14.52 21.10
C ARG A 54 -12.95 -13.60 22.28
N GLU A 55 -12.91 -14.14 23.50
CA GLU A 55 -12.58 -13.36 24.70
C GLU A 55 -11.10 -12.96 24.71
N ASN A 56 -10.17 -13.82 24.27
CA ASN A 56 -8.77 -13.44 24.11
C ASN A 56 -8.58 -12.37 23.02
N GLU A 57 -9.32 -12.47 21.92
CA GLU A 57 -9.28 -11.50 20.83
C GLU A 57 -9.89 -10.15 21.27
N SER A 58 -10.99 -10.19 22.01
CA SER A 58 -11.57 -9.01 22.67
C SER A 58 -10.64 -8.39 23.72
N LEU A 59 -9.97 -9.21 24.53
CA LEU A 59 -8.99 -8.73 25.53
C LEU A 59 -7.70 -8.22 24.87
N ARG A 60 -7.27 -8.78 23.74
CA ARG A 60 -6.17 -8.25 22.92
C ARG A 60 -6.56 -6.92 22.27
N SER A 61 -7.79 -6.80 21.78
CA SER A 61 -8.38 -5.54 21.28
C SER A 61 -8.42 -4.47 22.38
N LEU A 62 -8.77 -4.84 23.61
CA LEU A 62 -8.72 -3.96 24.78
C LEU A 62 -7.29 -3.62 25.25
N ALA A 63 -6.34 -4.53 25.08
CA ALA A 63 -4.96 -4.36 25.53
C ALA A 63 -4.07 -3.54 24.56
N GLN A 64 -4.49 -3.34 23.31
CA GLN A 64 -3.72 -2.60 22.29
C GLN A 64 -4.14 -1.13 22.09
N GLY A 65 -4.94 -0.56 22.99
CA GLY A 65 -4.98 0.91 23.18
C GLY A 65 -6.00 1.69 22.35
N GLY A 66 -7.03 1.05 21.80
CA GLY A 66 -8.19 1.76 21.27
C GLY A 66 -9.25 0.79 20.80
N GLY A 67 -10.47 0.95 21.31
CA GLY A 67 -11.57 0.01 21.05
C GLY A 67 -11.90 -0.08 19.56
N GLU A 68 -12.43 -1.24 19.16
CA GLU A 68 -13.03 -1.42 17.84
C GLU A 68 -14.23 -0.46 17.68
N LEU A 69 -14.23 0.32 16.60
CA LEU A 69 -15.32 1.21 16.23
C LEU A 69 -16.40 0.40 15.52
N SER A 70 -17.60 0.37 16.09
CA SER A 70 -18.77 -0.18 15.40
C SER A 70 -19.11 0.64 14.16
N VAL A 71 -18.94 0.05 12.98
CA VAL A 71 -19.26 0.70 11.70
C VAL A 71 -20.78 0.67 11.44
N PRO A 72 -21.43 1.81 11.17
CA PRO A 72 -22.85 1.83 10.80
C PRO A 72 -23.13 1.02 9.52
N PRO A 73 -24.13 0.12 9.51
CA PRO A 73 -24.47 -0.70 8.34
C PRO A 73 -24.76 0.13 7.08
N THR A 74 -25.36 1.31 7.24
CA THR A 74 -25.67 2.20 6.12
C THR A 74 -24.42 2.72 5.39
N LEU A 75 -23.27 2.81 6.08
CA LEU A 75 -22.00 3.20 5.44
C LEU A 75 -21.38 2.02 4.71
N ILE A 76 -21.52 0.79 5.24
CA ILE A 76 -21.11 -0.44 4.57
C ILE A 76 -21.88 -0.58 3.24
N GLU A 77 -23.21 -0.56 3.30
CA GLU A 77 -24.09 -0.65 2.13
C GLU A 77 -23.77 0.46 1.10
N PHE A 78 -23.45 1.67 1.56
CA PHE A 78 -23.08 2.76 0.66
C PHE A 78 -21.75 2.47 -0.07
N ALA A 79 -20.71 2.05 0.64
CA ALA A 79 -19.42 1.71 0.04
C ALA A 79 -19.56 0.56 -0.98
N GLU A 80 -20.30 -0.49 -0.61
CA GLU A 80 -20.60 -1.63 -1.49
C GLU A 80 -21.33 -1.19 -2.76
N SER A 81 -22.39 -0.39 -2.61
CA SER A 81 -23.20 0.08 -3.74
C SER A 81 -22.43 0.95 -4.73
N VAL A 82 -21.47 1.75 -4.25
CA VAL A 82 -20.71 2.68 -5.08
C VAL A 82 -19.61 1.98 -5.85
N ILE A 83 -18.94 1.01 -5.23
CA ILE A 83 -17.86 0.24 -5.85
C ILE A 83 -18.42 -0.90 -6.70
N GLY A 84 -19.57 -1.48 -6.32
CA GLY A 84 -20.15 -2.67 -6.96
C GLY A 84 -19.53 -3.98 -6.45
N LEU A 85 -19.12 -4.02 -5.19
CA LEU A 85 -18.56 -5.20 -4.51
C LEU A 85 -19.18 -5.33 -3.12
N ASP A 86 -19.25 -6.55 -2.60
CA ASP A 86 -19.72 -6.82 -1.23
C ASP A 86 -18.54 -7.14 -0.30
N PHE A 87 -18.59 -6.72 0.96
CA PHE A 87 -17.56 -7.11 1.94
C PHE A 87 -17.54 -8.64 2.14
N ARG A 88 -16.35 -9.26 2.05
CA ARG A 88 -16.16 -10.70 2.30
C ARG A 88 -16.18 -11.03 3.79
N SER A 89 -15.82 -10.05 4.62
CA SER A 89 -15.86 -10.10 6.08
C SER A 89 -16.15 -8.70 6.62
N SER A 90 -16.69 -8.62 7.84
CA SER A 90 -16.95 -7.34 8.53
C SER A 90 -15.70 -6.45 8.51
N PRO A 91 -15.82 -5.17 8.14
CA PRO A 91 -14.68 -4.25 8.11
C PRO A 91 -14.19 -3.97 9.53
N MET A 92 -12.89 -4.12 9.74
CA MET A 92 -12.25 -3.84 11.02
C MET A 92 -11.77 -2.38 11.05
N VAL A 93 -12.29 -1.62 12.01
CA VAL A 93 -11.95 -0.22 12.22
C VAL A 93 -11.63 0.01 13.69
N HIS A 94 -10.47 0.55 14.00
CA HIS A 94 -10.00 0.78 15.36
C HIS A 94 -9.98 2.28 15.67
N GLN A 95 -10.09 2.63 16.96
CA GLN A 95 -9.78 3.97 17.41
C GLN A 95 -8.29 4.07 17.79
N VAL A 96 -7.67 5.23 17.56
CA VAL A 96 -6.29 5.50 17.98
C VAL A 96 -6.14 6.95 18.42
N ALA A 97 -5.24 7.23 19.37
CA ALA A 97 -4.88 8.60 19.68
C ALA A 97 -4.28 9.29 18.46
N GLY A 98 -4.68 10.53 18.17
CA GLY A 98 -4.20 11.26 17.00
C GLY A 98 -2.67 11.41 16.93
N GLU A 99 -1.99 11.45 18.07
CA GLU A 99 -0.53 11.51 18.17
C GLU A 99 0.18 10.21 17.78
N GLU A 100 -0.44 9.05 18.02
CA GLU A 100 0.12 7.74 17.66
C GLU A 100 -0.06 7.40 16.17
N LEU A 101 -0.96 8.12 15.48
CA LEU A 101 -1.27 7.85 14.09
C LEU A 101 -0.05 8.04 13.17
N ALA A 102 0.77 9.05 13.43
CA ALA A 102 1.98 9.31 12.63
C ALA A 102 2.97 8.15 12.72
N ASP A 103 3.24 7.65 13.93
CA ASP A 103 4.18 6.55 14.16
C ASP A 103 3.69 5.25 13.52
N ARG A 104 2.38 4.97 13.60
CA ARG A 104 1.77 3.82 12.91
C ARG A 104 1.90 3.91 11.39
N ILE A 105 1.65 5.09 10.82
CA ILE A 105 1.81 5.30 9.38
C ILE A 105 3.28 5.16 8.98
N THR A 106 4.23 5.67 9.78
CA THR A 106 5.66 5.49 9.53
C THR A 106 6.03 4.02 9.52
N ALA A 107 5.63 3.26 10.54
CA ALA A 107 5.88 1.82 10.60
C ALA A 107 5.29 1.09 9.38
N ALA A 108 4.06 1.40 8.98
CA ALA A 108 3.39 0.79 7.82
C ALA A 108 4.06 1.15 6.47
N ILE A 109 4.65 2.36 6.36
CA ILE A 109 5.45 2.73 5.19
C ILE A 109 6.74 1.91 5.16
N GLU A 110 7.44 1.78 6.28
CA GLU A 110 8.72 1.06 6.38
C GLU A 110 8.56 -0.43 6.05
N SER A 111 7.56 -1.07 6.63
CA SER A 111 7.30 -2.50 6.49
C SER A 111 6.76 -2.90 5.10
N ARG A 112 6.34 -1.94 4.27
CA ARG A 112 5.96 -2.18 2.86
C ARG A 112 7.15 -2.62 2.01
N PHE A 113 8.33 -2.12 2.33
CA PHE A 113 9.53 -2.36 1.56
C PHE A 113 10.21 -3.67 2.01
N PRO A 114 10.95 -4.35 1.12
CA PRO A 114 11.83 -5.43 1.52
C PRO A 114 12.80 -5.01 2.65
N PRO A 115 13.26 -5.93 3.52
CA PRO A 115 14.17 -5.60 4.62
C PRO A 115 15.39 -4.77 4.16
N ASN A 116 15.76 -3.75 4.93
CA ASN A 116 16.86 -2.80 4.67
C ASN A 116 16.79 -2.01 3.35
N SER A 117 15.70 -2.13 2.58
CA SER A 117 15.64 -1.55 1.24
C SER A 117 15.10 -0.11 1.21
N LEU A 118 14.44 0.35 2.28
CA LEU A 118 14.01 1.75 2.38
C LEU A 118 15.21 2.70 2.56
N ASP A 119 16.20 2.32 3.37
CA ASP A 119 17.41 3.12 3.56
C ASP A 119 18.17 3.31 2.24
N HIS A 120 18.34 2.23 1.47
CA HIS A 120 18.93 2.30 0.13
C HIS A 120 18.10 3.16 -0.82
N ARG A 121 16.76 3.09 -0.78
CA ARG A 121 15.90 3.99 -1.57
C ARG A 121 16.07 5.45 -1.19
N GLN A 122 16.10 5.76 0.10
CA GLN A 122 16.31 7.13 0.56
C GLN A 122 17.68 7.68 0.11
N GLN A 123 18.72 6.87 0.19
CA GLN A 123 20.05 7.23 -0.31
C GLN A 123 20.05 7.41 -1.84
N ALA A 124 19.37 6.53 -2.59
CA ALA A 124 19.25 6.65 -4.04
C ALA A 124 18.48 7.92 -4.44
N TRP A 125 17.32 8.19 -3.84
CA TRP A 125 16.53 9.40 -4.11
C TRP A 125 17.30 10.67 -3.73
N SER A 126 18.10 10.63 -2.67
CA SER A 126 18.99 11.76 -2.35
C SER A 126 20.11 11.93 -3.39
N ALA A 127 20.74 10.85 -3.83
CA ALA A 127 21.76 10.89 -4.87
C ALA A 127 21.22 11.33 -6.24
N ILE A 128 19.93 11.07 -6.52
CA ILE A 128 19.21 11.57 -7.72
C ILE A 128 18.90 13.06 -7.61
N GLY A 129 18.78 13.60 -6.39
CA GLY A 129 18.35 14.98 -6.13
C GLY A 129 16.85 15.15 -5.87
N LEU A 130 16.12 14.06 -5.60
CA LEU A 130 14.70 14.10 -5.20
C LEU A 130 14.51 14.44 -3.71
N LEU A 131 15.50 14.10 -2.88
CA LEU A 131 15.52 14.34 -1.44
C LEU A 131 16.80 15.07 -1.04
N ASN A 132 16.69 16.00 -0.10
CA ASN A 132 17.85 16.60 0.54
C ASN A 132 18.48 15.59 1.52
N PRO A 133 19.77 15.75 1.88
CA PRO A 133 20.46 14.83 2.81
C PRO A 133 19.78 14.63 4.17
N ASN A 134 19.04 15.65 4.65
CA ASN A 134 18.36 15.63 5.94
C ASN A 134 16.88 15.22 5.85
N ASP A 135 16.36 15.02 4.65
CA ASP A 135 14.97 14.59 4.48
C ASP A 135 14.79 13.16 5.01
N ARG A 136 13.58 12.86 5.49
CA ARG A 136 13.22 11.58 6.11
C ARG A 136 11.95 11.10 5.45
N TYR A 137 12.09 10.25 4.43
CA TYR A 137 10.99 9.90 3.54
C TYR A 137 9.75 9.39 4.30
N ALA A 138 9.91 8.36 5.13
CA ALA A 138 8.78 7.72 5.80
C ALA A 138 8.11 8.66 6.80
N ALA A 139 8.90 9.37 7.62
CA ALA A 139 8.38 10.32 8.60
C ALA A 139 7.67 11.51 7.92
N GLN A 140 8.28 12.12 6.90
CA GLN A 140 7.69 13.27 6.19
C GLN A 140 6.41 12.87 5.46
N LEU A 141 6.40 11.72 4.77
CA LEU A 141 5.20 11.21 4.11
C LEU A 141 4.12 10.83 5.13
N ALA A 142 4.49 10.24 6.28
CA ALA A 142 3.55 9.93 7.35
C ALA A 142 2.86 11.19 7.90
N VAL A 143 3.61 12.28 8.09
CA VAL A 143 3.06 13.56 8.55
C VAL A 143 2.02 14.11 7.57
N THR A 144 2.21 13.97 6.25
CA THR A 144 1.19 14.37 5.28
C THR A 144 -0.11 13.56 5.37
N ARG A 145 0.00 12.31 5.86
CA ARG A 145 -1.12 11.37 5.96
C ARG A 145 -1.78 11.40 7.34
N SER A 146 -1.11 11.91 8.38
CA SER A 146 -1.63 11.99 9.75
C SER A 146 -2.18 13.39 10.08
N LEU A 147 -1.61 14.46 9.52
CA LEU A 147 -2.03 15.82 9.87
C LEU A 147 -3.46 16.10 9.40
N GLY A 148 -4.36 16.32 10.36
CA GLY A 148 -5.78 16.55 10.09
C GLY A 148 -6.53 15.29 9.61
N ALA A 149 -5.91 14.12 9.71
CA ALA A 149 -6.53 12.86 9.32
C ALA A 149 -7.66 12.48 10.29
N ARG A 150 -8.84 12.24 9.73
CA ARG A 150 -10.00 11.68 10.45
C ARG A 150 -10.02 10.16 10.42
N SER A 151 -9.47 9.59 9.36
CA SER A 151 -9.31 8.16 9.17
C SER A 151 -8.02 7.85 8.40
N TRP A 152 -7.50 6.66 8.61
CA TRP A 152 -6.38 6.08 7.88
C TRP A 152 -6.65 4.60 7.61
N PHE A 153 -6.09 4.08 6.53
CA PHE A 153 -6.18 2.68 6.12
C PHE A 153 -4.77 2.11 6.03
N ASP A 154 -4.54 0.96 6.66
CA ASP A 154 -3.27 0.24 6.56
C ASP A 154 -3.33 -0.81 5.46
N ASP A 155 -2.47 -0.60 4.46
CA ASP A 155 -2.29 -1.52 3.34
C ASP A 155 -1.73 -2.89 3.75
N GLN A 156 -1.15 -3.01 4.95
CA GLN A 156 -0.54 -4.26 5.41
C GLN A 156 -1.54 -5.20 6.06
N THR A 157 -2.34 -4.68 7.00
CA THR A 157 -3.31 -5.49 7.74
C THR A 157 -4.66 -5.55 7.01
N GLY A 158 -4.95 -4.57 6.15
CA GLY A 158 -6.26 -4.43 5.54
C GLY A 158 -7.31 -3.84 6.49
N GLU A 159 -6.88 -3.20 7.57
CA GLU A 159 -7.72 -2.58 8.60
C GLU A 159 -7.69 -1.05 8.46
N ALA A 160 -8.55 -0.36 9.22
CA ALA A 160 -8.56 1.09 9.29
C ALA A 160 -8.50 1.61 10.73
N TRP A 161 -8.07 2.85 10.86
CA TRP A 161 -8.03 3.59 12.12
C TRP A 161 -8.78 4.89 11.96
N VAL A 162 -9.49 5.29 13.02
CA VAL A 162 -10.02 6.63 13.20
C VAL A 162 -9.38 7.26 14.43
N THR A 163 -9.26 8.58 14.44
CA THR A 163 -8.68 9.28 15.60
C THR A 163 -9.66 9.36 16.76
N ASP A 164 -9.14 9.65 17.95
CA ASP A 164 -9.90 9.97 19.16
C ASP A 164 -10.88 11.14 18.99
N ARG A 165 -10.69 11.98 17.96
CA ARG A 165 -11.56 13.10 17.59
C ARG A 165 -12.74 12.72 16.70
N PHE A 166 -12.83 11.48 16.25
CA PHE A 166 -13.84 11.01 15.32
C PHE A 166 -15.25 11.05 15.92
N ASP A 167 -16.18 11.76 15.26
CA ASP A 167 -17.61 11.77 15.59
C ASP A 167 -18.41 11.01 14.53
N THR A 168 -19.04 9.91 14.94
CA THR A 168 -19.90 9.09 14.08
C THR A 168 -21.07 9.84 13.45
N ASN A 169 -21.44 11.03 13.96
CA ASN A 169 -22.53 11.86 13.43
C ASN A 169 -22.04 13.00 12.52
N SER A 170 -20.74 13.26 12.51
CA SER A 170 -20.11 14.28 11.66
C SER A 170 -20.06 13.79 10.21
N ILE A 171 -20.67 14.55 9.28
CA ILE A 171 -20.65 14.22 7.84
C ILE A 171 -19.22 14.10 7.30
N PRO A 172 -18.30 15.04 7.59
CA PRO A 172 -16.91 14.91 7.16
C PRO A 172 -16.19 13.67 7.73
N ASP A 173 -16.53 13.25 8.95
CA ASP A 173 -15.94 12.07 9.58
C ASP A 173 -16.51 10.79 8.96
N GLN A 174 -17.82 10.73 8.73
CA GLN A 174 -18.45 9.64 7.96
C GLN A 174 -17.86 9.52 6.55
N ALA A 175 -17.59 10.65 5.89
CA ALA A 175 -16.98 10.67 4.56
C ALA A 175 -15.55 10.10 4.59
N ALA A 176 -14.74 10.52 5.57
CA ALA A 176 -13.41 9.96 5.78
C ALA A 176 -13.44 8.46 6.12
N LEU A 177 -14.38 8.03 6.97
CA LEU A 177 -14.60 6.61 7.26
C LEU A 177 -14.98 5.83 6.00
N LEU A 178 -15.86 6.37 5.15
CA LEU A 178 -16.21 5.74 3.86
C LEU A 178 -15.01 5.56 2.93
N ARG A 179 -14.08 6.52 2.89
CA ARG A 179 -12.81 6.33 2.15
C ARG A 179 -12.03 5.14 2.71
N ALA A 180 -11.93 5.01 4.03
CA ALA A 180 -11.23 3.89 4.65
C ALA A 180 -11.97 2.55 4.42
N LEU A 181 -13.29 2.52 4.53
CA LEU A 181 -14.13 1.36 4.24
C LEU A 181 -13.98 0.91 2.78
N ALA A 182 -13.98 1.84 1.82
CA ALA A 182 -13.73 1.52 0.43
C ALA A 182 -12.34 0.89 0.24
N ARG A 183 -11.31 1.36 0.96
CA ARG A 183 -9.98 0.72 0.92
C ARG A 183 -9.98 -0.69 1.51
N ILE A 184 -10.68 -0.93 2.63
CA ILE A 184 -10.85 -2.27 3.20
C ILE A 184 -11.54 -3.18 2.20
N LEU A 185 -12.65 -2.73 1.60
CA LEU A 185 -13.40 -3.47 0.58
C LEU A 185 -12.48 -3.87 -0.59
N LEU A 186 -11.72 -2.91 -1.11
CA LEU A 186 -10.76 -3.15 -2.18
C LEU A 186 -9.66 -4.11 -1.77
N HIS A 187 -9.14 -4.02 -0.54
CA HIS A 187 -8.12 -4.93 -0.04
C HIS A 187 -8.63 -6.38 0.11
N GLN A 188 -9.87 -6.56 0.55
CA GLN A 188 -10.48 -7.90 0.66
C GLN A 188 -10.64 -8.60 -0.70
N HIS A 189 -10.88 -7.83 -1.77
CA HIS A 189 -11.06 -8.39 -3.12
C HIS A 189 -9.79 -8.44 -3.95
N TYR A 190 -8.98 -7.40 -3.84
CA TYR A 190 -7.76 -7.17 -4.62
C TYR A 190 -6.64 -6.78 -3.66
N PRO A 191 -6.13 -7.70 -2.82
CA PRO A 191 -5.02 -7.40 -1.93
C PRO A 191 -3.75 -7.04 -2.72
N PRO A 192 -2.77 -6.33 -2.11
CA PRO A 192 -1.46 -6.16 -2.71
C PRO A 192 -0.87 -7.49 -3.17
N PRO A 193 -0.16 -7.52 -4.31
CA PRO A 193 0.51 -8.73 -4.79
C PRO A 193 1.54 -9.21 -3.77
N ALA A 194 1.83 -10.52 -3.78
CA ALA A 194 2.89 -11.08 -2.94
C ALA A 194 4.25 -10.52 -3.37
N GLY A 195 4.92 -9.81 -2.45
CA GLY A 195 6.21 -9.16 -2.70
C GLY A 195 6.09 -7.75 -3.26
N TYR A 196 7.23 -7.04 -3.29
CA TYR A 196 7.31 -5.66 -3.76
C TYR A 196 7.59 -5.63 -5.28
N LEU A 197 6.63 -5.18 -6.08
CA LEU A 197 6.75 -5.15 -7.55
C LEU A 197 7.65 -4.02 -8.08
N GLY A 198 7.98 -3.04 -7.23
CA GLY A 198 8.78 -1.87 -7.58
C GLY A 198 8.05 -0.55 -7.30
N ASP A 199 8.83 0.52 -7.25
CA ASP A 199 8.37 1.84 -6.81
C ASP A 199 7.25 2.42 -7.71
N ASP A 200 7.41 2.33 -9.03
CA ASP A 200 6.44 2.86 -10.00
C ASP A 200 5.10 2.11 -9.93
N ALA A 201 5.17 0.78 -9.84
CA ALA A 201 3.99 -0.09 -9.71
C ALA A 201 3.24 0.13 -8.40
N ASP A 202 3.95 0.29 -7.27
CA ASP A 202 3.34 0.58 -5.97
C ASP A 202 2.61 1.94 -5.98
N ARG A 203 3.25 2.97 -6.57
CA ARG A 203 2.65 4.31 -6.70
C ARG A 203 1.42 4.30 -7.60
N ALA A 204 1.51 3.65 -8.76
CA ALA A 204 0.39 3.50 -9.68
C ALA A 204 -0.78 2.77 -9.00
N ARG A 205 -0.54 1.57 -8.44
CA ARG A 205 -1.56 0.81 -7.71
C ARG A 205 -2.18 1.61 -6.57
N THR A 206 -1.36 2.29 -5.77
CA THR A 206 -1.84 3.11 -4.66
C THR A 206 -2.77 4.22 -5.16
N ALA A 207 -2.40 4.90 -6.24
CA ALA A 207 -3.19 5.97 -6.83
C ALA A 207 -4.55 5.50 -7.36
N LEU A 208 -4.63 4.32 -8.00
CA LEU A 208 -5.93 3.78 -8.43
C LEU A 208 -6.84 3.51 -7.24
N HIS A 209 -6.37 2.69 -6.30
CA HIS A 209 -7.19 2.24 -5.19
C HIS A 209 -7.59 3.39 -4.26
N HIS A 210 -6.67 4.34 -4.03
CA HIS A 210 -6.96 5.49 -3.18
C HIS A 210 -7.87 6.49 -3.92
N GLY A 211 -7.65 6.68 -5.23
CA GLY A 211 -8.55 7.47 -6.08
C GLY A 211 -9.98 6.93 -6.10
N ALA A 212 -10.15 5.62 -6.23
CA ALA A 212 -11.46 4.96 -6.16
C ALA A 212 -12.14 5.14 -4.79
N ALA A 213 -11.36 5.03 -3.71
CA ALA A 213 -11.87 5.30 -2.36
C ALA A 213 -12.26 6.77 -2.16
N MET A 214 -11.49 7.72 -2.70
CA MET A 214 -11.84 9.15 -2.70
C MET A 214 -13.10 9.42 -3.55
N ALA A 215 -13.34 8.66 -4.62
CA ALA A 215 -14.56 8.80 -5.41
C ALA A 215 -15.81 8.41 -4.58
N VAL A 216 -15.70 7.40 -3.72
CA VAL A 216 -16.78 7.01 -2.78
C VAL A 216 -17.05 8.12 -1.78
N GLU A 217 -16.00 8.66 -1.16
CA GLU A 217 -16.07 9.82 -0.26
C GLU A 217 -16.79 11.01 -0.94
N ASN A 218 -16.37 11.36 -2.15
CA ASN A 218 -16.93 12.49 -2.90
C ASN A 218 -18.41 12.27 -3.26
N ARG A 219 -18.80 11.06 -3.69
CA ARG A 219 -20.20 10.71 -3.98
C ARG A 219 -21.07 10.81 -2.73
N PHE A 220 -20.55 10.43 -1.56
CA PHE A 220 -21.24 10.59 -0.29
C PHE A 220 -21.45 12.06 0.06
N LEU A 221 -20.39 12.87 0.02
CA LEU A 221 -20.46 14.30 0.29
C LEU A 221 -21.42 15.02 -0.65
N ALA A 222 -21.38 14.70 -1.95
CA ALA A 222 -22.32 15.23 -2.94
C ALA A 222 -23.78 14.86 -2.61
N ARG A 223 -24.05 13.62 -2.20
CA ARG A 223 -25.39 13.17 -1.79
C ARG A 223 -25.87 13.91 -0.54
N GLN A 224 -25.00 14.12 0.45
CA GLN A 224 -25.35 14.88 1.66
C GLN A 224 -25.62 16.35 1.34
N ALA A 225 -24.80 16.98 0.50
CA ALA A 225 -24.99 18.38 0.08
C ALA A 225 -26.32 18.60 -0.66
N LEU A 226 -26.72 17.65 -1.53
CA LEU A 226 -28.02 17.69 -2.21
C LEU A 226 -29.20 17.51 -1.25
N GLY A 227 -29.05 16.66 -0.23
CA GLY A 227 -30.13 16.35 0.71
C GLY A 227 -30.33 17.37 1.85
N ARG A 228 -29.27 18.05 2.29
CA ARG A 228 -29.26 18.92 3.49
C ARG A 228 -28.83 20.36 3.23
N GLY A 229 -28.43 20.70 2.00
CA GLY A 229 -27.75 21.96 1.67
C GLY A 229 -26.25 21.87 1.95
N PHE A 230 -25.44 22.62 1.20
CA PHE A 230 -23.99 22.61 1.33
C PHE A 230 -23.56 23.19 2.68
N THR A 231 -23.21 22.33 3.64
CA THR A 231 -22.44 22.74 4.80
C THR A 231 -20.99 22.85 4.35
N GLY A 232 -20.50 24.09 4.22
CA GLY A 232 -19.16 24.37 3.71
C GLY A 232 -18.08 23.48 4.30
N SER A 233 -17.07 23.17 3.48
CA SER A 233 -15.82 22.55 3.93
C SER A 233 -15.32 23.33 5.15
N MET A 234 -15.25 22.68 6.32
CA MET A 234 -14.57 23.27 7.46
C MET A 234 -13.13 23.60 7.06
N ASP A 235 -12.77 24.85 7.24
CA ASP A 235 -11.48 25.45 6.88
C ASP A 235 -10.39 24.98 7.87
N ASP A 236 -10.00 23.71 7.75
CA ASP A 236 -8.81 23.13 8.42
C ASP A 236 -7.56 23.22 7.52
N GLY A 237 -7.68 23.82 6.34
CA GLY A 237 -6.71 23.66 5.26
C GLY A 237 -5.45 24.51 5.36
N GLY A 238 -5.33 25.44 6.32
CA GLY A 238 -4.15 26.32 6.46
C GLY A 238 -2.89 25.54 6.82
N ALA A 239 -2.93 24.81 7.94
CA ALA A 239 -1.80 24.04 8.44
C ALA A 239 -1.36 22.92 7.46
N SER A 240 -2.31 22.22 6.84
CA SER A 240 -1.99 21.19 5.84
C SER A 240 -1.40 21.77 4.56
N ARG A 241 -1.86 22.95 4.11
CA ARG A 241 -1.26 23.65 2.96
C ARG A 241 0.15 24.16 3.27
N GLU A 242 0.35 24.76 4.45
CA GLU A 242 1.66 25.21 4.91
C GLU A 242 2.65 24.05 5.04
N LEU A 243 2.21 22.93 5.64
CA LEU A 243 2.99 21.70 5.71
C LEU A 243 3.41 21.23 4.31
N LEU A 244 2.46 21.03 3.39
CA LEU A 244 2.77 20.55 2.04
C LEU A 244 3.73 21.49 1.30
N ALA A 245 3.61 22.81 1.51
CA ALA A 245 4.51 23.80 0.93
C ALA A 245 5.94 23.70 1.49
N SER A 246 6.09 23.30 2.75
CA SER A 246 7.40 23.12 3.41
C SER A 246 8.14 21.84 3.02
N LEU A 247 7.44 20.86 2.44
CA LEU A 247 8.01 19.57 2.07
C LEU A 247 8.73 19.61 0.72
N PRO A 248 9.73 18.72 0.50
CA PRO A 248 10.36 18.54 -0.80
C PRO A 248 9.31 18.26 -1.90
N VAL A 249 9.58 18.73 -3.12
CA VAL A 249 8.70 18.55 -4.28
C VAL A 249 8.31 17.08 -4.46
N PHE A 250 9.29 16.18 -4.27
CA PHE A 250 9.07 14.75 -4.36
C PHE A 250 8.03 14.24 -3.34
N ILE A 251 8.20 14.54 -2.05
CA ILE A 251 7.25 14.09 -1.01
C ILE A 251 5.87 14.69 -1.22
N ARG A 252 5.79 15.99 -1.51
CA ARG A 252 4.52 16.66 -1.82
C ARG A 252 3.82 16.00 -3.00
N GLY A 253 4.55 15.75 -4.09
CA GLY A 253 4.05 15.10 -5.28
C GLY A 253 3.51 13.70 -5.02
N LEU A 254 4.25 12.88 -4.26
CA LEU A 254 3.78 11.54 -3.88
C LEU A 254 2.53 11.58 -2.99
N ALA A 255 2.43 12.56 -2.09
CA ALA A 255 1.27 12.74 -1.23
C ALA A 255 0.02 13.19 -2.01
N THR A 256 0.18 14.05 -3.02
CA THR A 256 -0.94 14.60 -3.77
C THR A 256 -1.34 13.77 -4.99
N PHE A 257 -0.44 12.95 -5.54
CA PHE A 257 -0.66 12.17 -6.77
C PHE A 257 -1.96 11.35 -6.77
N PRO A 258 -2.33 10.60 -5.70
CA PRO A 258 -3.59 9.87 -5.66
C PRO A 258 -4.82 10.77 -5.82
N SER A 259 -4.80 11.97 -5.25
CA SER A 259 -5.91 12.93 -5.33
C SER A 259 -5.94 13.71 -6.65
N GLN A 260 -4.77 14.05 -7.19
CA GLN A 260 -4.63 14.88 -8.38
C GLN A 260 -4.84 14.10 -9.68
N LEU A 261 -4.37 12.85 -9.73
CA LEU A 261 -4.47 12.02 -10.94
C LEU A 261 -5.18 10.69 -10.69
N GLY A 262 -5.04 10.10 -9.50
CA GLY A 262 -5.74 8.86 -9.14
C GLY A 262 -7.26 8.99 -9.12
N LEU A 263 -7.80 9.99 -8.43
CA LEU A 263 -9.23 10.26 -8.33
C LEU A 263 -9.86 10.57 -9.71
N PRO A 264 -9.32 11.50 -10.54
CA PRO A 264 -9.86 11.72 -11.87
C PRO A 264 -9.86 10.46 -12.75
N ARG A 265 -8.78 9.65 -12.71
CA ARG A 265 -8.73 8.37 -13.43
C ARG A 265 -9.80 7.40 -12.93
N ALA A 266 -9.94 7.24 -11.61
CA ALA A 266 -10.95 6.37 -11.02
C ALA A 266 -12.37 6.79 -11.40
N ASN A 267 -12.69 8.09 -11.37
CA ASN A 267 -13.99 8.60 -11.82
C ASN A 267 -14.26 8.27 -13.29
N ARG A 268 -13.27 8.47 -14.18
CA ARG A 268 -13.39 8.13 -15.61
C ARG A 268 -13.67 6.63 -15.80
N LEU A 269 -12.92 5.76 -15.11
CA LEU A 269 -13.11 4.31 -15.16
C LEU A 269 -14.47 3.88 -14.59
N MET A 270 -14.99 4.58 -13.57
CA MET A 270 -16.35 4.35 -13.07
C MET A 270 -17.42 4.74 -14.09
N GLU A 271 -17.24 5.85 -14.80
CA GLU A 271 -18.15 6.31 -15.87
C GLU A 271 -18.13 5.38 -17.08
N GLN A 272 -16.99 4.73 -17.33
CA GLN A 272 -16.80 3.76 -18.41
C GLN A 272 -17.20 2.32 -18.03
N GLU A 273 -17.59 2.07 -16.78
CA GLU A 273 -17.86 0.72 -16.24
C GLU A 273 -16.64 -0.23 -16.28
N GLU A 274 -15.42 0.32 -16.32
CA GLU A 274 -14.16 -0.45 -16.42
C GLU A 274 -13.40 -0.56 -15.09
N LEU A 275 -13.83 0.18 -14.06
CA LEU A 275 -13.12 0.29 -12.79
C LEU A 275 -12.76 -1.08 -12.17
N LEU A 276 -13.72 -2.01 -12.08
CA LEU A 276 -13.47 -3.31 -11.41
C LEU A 276 -12.42 -4.14 -12.14
N GLY A 277 -12.41 -4.10 -13.48
CA GLY A 277 -11.39 -4.75 -14.29
C GLY A 277 -10.01 -4.16 -14.00
N THR A 278 -9.90 -2.83 -13.98
CA THR A 278 -8.63 -2.15 -13.67
C THR A 278 -8.21 -2.32 -12.20
N LEU A 279 -9.14 -2.48 -11.25
CA LEU A 279 -8.77 -2.75 -9.86
C LEU A 279 -8.24 -4.18 -9.67
N HIS A 280 -8.78 -5.13 -10.43
CA HIS A 280 -8.29 -6.51 -10.46
C HIS A 280 -6.86 -6.58 -11.03
N GLU A 281 -6.61 -5.85 -12.12
CA GLU A 281 -5.31 -5.73 -12.78
C GLU A 281 -4.85 -4.26 -12.78
N PRO A 282 -4.32 -3.76 -11.65
CA PRO A 282 -3.93 -2.36 -11.53
C PRO A 282 -2.79 -2.01 -12.47
N PRO A 283 -2.72 -0.74 -12.92
CA PRO A 283 -1.61 -0.26 -13.72
C PRO A 283 -0.30 -0.39 -12.93
N VAL A 284 0.76 -0.79 -13.64
CA VAL A 284 2.11 -0.93 -13.08
C VAL A 284 3.01 0.26 -13.38
N LEU A 285 2.50 1.25 -14.12
CA LEU A 285 3.23 2.45 -14.52
C LEU A 285 2.45 3.71 -14.16
N THR A 286 3.11 4.66 -13.50
CA THR A 286 2.51 5.98 -13.23
C THR A 286 2.22 6.78 -14.50
N ALA A 287 2.90 6.48 -15.61
CA ALA A 287 2.65 7.09 -16.92
C ALA A 287 1.16 6.99 -17.34
N THR A 288 0.49 5.87 -17.03
CA THR A 288 -0.91 5.64 -17.39
C THR A 288 -1.89 6.65 -16.76
N TYR A 289 -1.48 7.42 -15.76
CA TYR A 289 -2.33 8.44 -15.12
C TYR A 289 -2.30 9.78 -15.86
N PHE A 290 -1.34 9.96 -16.75
CA PHE A 290 -1.19 11.20 -17.49
C PHE A 290 -2.03 11.18 -18.77
N PRO A 291 -2.68 12.29 -19.14
CA PRO A 291 -3.42 12.39 -20.39
C PRO A 291 -2.57 12.01 -21.60
N ASP A 292 -3.18 11.27 -22.54
CA ASP A 292 -2.55 10.84 -23.80
C ASP A 292 -1.31 9.92 -23.64
N GLN A 293 -1.10 9.34 -22.45
CA GLN A 293 0.00 8.42 -22.16
C GLN A 293 -0.45 6.97 -21.88
N GLU A 294 -1.73 6.65 -22.10
CA GLU A 294 -2.27 5.31 -21.80
C GLU A 294 -1.70 4.23 -22.74
N ASP A 295 -1.46 4.56 -24.01
CA ASP A 295 -0.90 3.68 -25.05
C ASP A 295 0.58 3.96 -25.33
N LEU A 296 1.30 4.49 -24.35
CA LEU A 296 2.68 4.90 -24.52
C LEU A 296 3.60 3.69 -24.78
N GLU A 297 4.39 3.77 -25.85
CA GLU A 297 5.38 2.73 -26.15
C GLU A 297 6.51 2.76 -25.12
N ILE A 298 6.66 1.66 -24.37
CA ILE A 298 7.67 1.56 -23.32
C ILE A 298 8.95 0.95 -23.88
N THR A 299 10.05 1.67 -23.68
CA THR A 299 11.41 1.20 -23.96
C THR A 299 12.20 1.27 -22.66
N LEU A 300 12.28 0.16 -21.92
CA LEU A 300 13.06 0.12 -20.69
C LEU A 300 14.56 0.13 -21.01
N PRO A 301 15.35 1.07 -20.45
CA PRO A 301 16.78 1.07 -20.68
C PRO A 301 17.46 -0.12 -20.01
N VAL A 302 18.46 -0.68 -20.68
CA VAL A 302 19.33 -1.73 -20.12
C VAL A 302 20.51 -1.06 -19.44
N LEU A 303 20.67 -1.31 -18.14
CA LEU A 303 21.80 -0.81 -17.40
C LEU A 303 23.07 -1.63 -17.72
N PRO A 304 24.23 -0.97 -17.94
CA PRO A 304 25.51 -1.66 -18.02
C PRO A 304 25.85 -2.33 -16.69
N GLU A 305 26.62 -3.42 -16.76
CA GLU A 305 27.26 -3.98 -15.56
C GLU A 305 28.17 -2.92 -14.92
N GLN A 306 28.08 -2.77 -13.60
CA GLN A 306 29.00 -1.93 -12.85
C GLN A 306 29.65 -2.72 -11.70
N ALA A 307 30.73 -2.17 -11.17
CA ALA A 307 31.51 -2.81 -10.12
C ALA A 307 30.90 -2.53 -8.74
N GLY A 308 30.73 -3.60 -7.95
CA GLY A 308 30.14 -3.54 -6.62
C GLY A 308 29.00 -4.53 -6.47
N GLU A 309 28.42 -4.58 -5.28
CA GLU A 309 27.19 -5.34 -5.02
C GLU A 309 25.99 -4.47 -5.37
N GLN A 310 25.09 -4.96 -6.23
CA GLN A 310 23.83 -4.28 -6.49
C GLN A 310 22.89 -4.44 -5.29
N VAL A 311 22.65 -3.33 -4.57
CA VAL A 311 21.79 -3.32 -3.38
C VAL A 311 20.37 -2.85 -3.67
N LEU A 312 20.16 -2.16 -4.80
CA LEU A 312 18.84 -1.69 -5.24
C LEU A 312 18.81 -1.54 -6.76
N GLN A 313 17.70 -1.91 -7.38
CA GLN A 313 17.40 -1.56 -8.77
C GLN A 313 15.91 -1.31 -8.92
N GLU A 314 15.54 -0.12 -9.39
CA GLU A 314 14.16 0.37 -9.39
C GLU A 314 13.91 1.30 -10.60
N SER A 315 12.66 1.73 -10.76
CA SER A 315 12.24 2.77 -11.72
C SER A 315 11.50 3.86 -10.96
N LEU A 316 11.78 5.11 -11.31
CA LEU A 316 11.05 6.26 -10.78
C LEU A 316 9.69 6.45 -11.46
N GLY A 317 9.55 5.92 -12.68
CA GLY A 317 8.40 6.13 -13.55
C GLY A 317 8.34 7.55 -14.09
N MET A 318 7.33 7.80 -14.94
CA MET A 318 7.05 9.13 -15.45
C MET A 318 6.78 10.14 -14.31
N LEU A 319 6.09 9.71 -13.25
CA LEU A 319 5.84 10.57 -12.08
C LEU A 319 7.15 11.03 -11.43
N GLY A 320 8.11 10.12 -11.21
CA GLY A 320 9.35 10.51 -10.55
C GLY A 320 10.23 11.42 -11.42
N LEU A 321 10.24 11.24 -12.74
CA LEU A 321 10.89 12.20 -13.66
C LEU A 321 10.19 13.58 -13.60
N GLN A 322 8.86 13.62 -13.60
CA GLN A 322 8.10 14.86 -13.48
C GLN A 322 8.43 15.61 -12.19
N LEU A 323 8.48 14.90 -11.06
CA LEU A 323 8.79 15.49 -9.75
C LEU A 323 10.25 15.94 -9.63
N TRP A 324 11.17 15.21 -10.26
CA TRP A 324 12.57 15.61 -10.34
C TRP A 324 12.74 16.90 -11.15
N LEU A 325 12.11 17.01 -12.32
CA LEU A 325 12.12 18.23 -13.14
C LEU A 325 11.50 19.42 -12.39
N ALA A 326 10.36 19.19 -11.73
CA ALA A 326 9.67 20.20 -10.94
C ALA A 326 10.45 20.69 -9.71
N THR A 327 11.52 19.99 -9.31
CA THR A 327 12.44 20.44 -8.25
C THR A 327 13.32 21.59 -8.73
N LEU A 328 13.64 21.64 -10.02
CA LEU A 328 14.40 22.74 -10.63
C LEU A 328 13.48 23.89 -11.01
N ASP A 329 12.47 23.56 -11.80
CA ASP A 329 11.50 24.51 -12.32
C ASP A 329 10.16 23.77 -12.54
N PRO A 330 9.06 24.20 -11.89
CA PRO A 330 7.74 23.64 -12.15
C PRO A 330 7.33 23.65 -13.63
N GLU A 331 7.82 24.61 -14.44
CA GLU A 331 7.53 24.67 -15.87
C GLU A 331 8.20 23.54 -16.67
N TRP A 332 9.23 22.90 -16.11
CA TRP A 332 9.93 21.79 -16.76
C TRP A 332 9.24 20.45 -16.55
N ALA A 333 8.26 20.37 -15.63
CA ALA A 333 7.52 19.15 -15.33
C ALA A 333 6.92 18.48 -16.58
N ASP A 334 6.46 19.26 -17.56
CA ASP A 334 5.85 18.76 -18.79
C ASP A 334 6.83 18.01 -19.70
N LEU A 335 8.15 18.20 -19.55
CA LEU A 335 9.16 17.41 -20.28
C LEU A 335 9.08 15.92 -19.92
N ALA A 336 8.52 15.56 -18.77
CA ALA A 336 8.32 14.16 -18.39
C ALA A 336 7.37 13.41 -19.32
N THR A 337 6.54 14.09 -20.12
CA THR A 337 5.68 13.45 -21.14
C THR A 337 6.48 12.75 -22.25
N ALA A 338 7.75 13.11 -22.42
CA ALA A 338 8.65 12.42 -23.33
C ALA A 338 9.20 11.10 -22.73
N TRP A 339 8.91 10.77 -21.48
CA TRP A 339 9.38 9.55 -20.84
C TRP A 339 8.94 8.30 -21.61
N ARG A 340 9.85 7.35 -21.80
CA ARG A 340 9.59 6.03 -22.42
C ARG A 340 10.02 4.88 -21.54
N GLY A 341 10.75 5.15 -20.46
CA GLY A 341 11.26 4.15 -19.54
C GLY A 341 12.41 4.72 -18.73
N ASP A 342 12.59 4.24 -17.52
CA ASP A 342 13.78 4.55 -16.75
C ASP A 342 14.20 3.35 -15.89
N ARG A 343 15.48 3.35 -15.51
CA ARG A 343 16.00 2.39 -14.55
C ARG A 343 17.13 3.04 -13.79
N PHE A 344 17.10 2.95 -12.46
CA PHE A 344 18.26 3.27 -11.65
C PHE A 344 18.73 2.05 -10.86
N THR A 345 20.04 2.02 -10.60
CA THR A 345 20.68 1.04 -9.73
C THR A 345 21.52 1.77 -8.70
N LEU A 346 21.56 1.22 -7.50
CA LEU A 346 22.47 1.61 -6.43
C LEU A 346 23.42 0.46 -6.16
N GLN A 347 24.71 0.74 -6.23
CA GLN A 347 25.76 -0.24 -6.03
C GLN A 347 26.63 0.11 -4.83
N ALA A 348 26.85 -0.88 -3.97
CA ALA A 348 27.80 -0.77 -2.87
C ALA A 348 29.20 -1.16 -3.35
N ARG A 349 30.12 -0.19 -3.30
CA ARG A 349 31.56 -0.47 -3.44
C ARG A 349 32.18 -0.93 -2.12
N SER A 350 31.62 -0.45 -1.02
CA SER A 350 31.95 -0.81 0.36
C SER A 350 30.71 -0.55 1.24
N ASP A 351 30.80 -0.86 2.54
CA ASP A 351 29.72 -0.66 3.51
C ASP A 351 29.24 0.81 3.60
N THR A 352 30.04 1.78 3.18
CA THR A 352 29.73 3.22 3.28
C THR A 352 29.78 3.97 1.95
N GLN A 353 30.21 3.33 0.86
CA GLN A 353 30.34 3.97 -0.45
C GLN A 353 29.34 3.39 -1.44
N LEU A 354 28.45 4.27 -1.88
CA LEU A 354 27.36 3.94 -2.79
C LEU A 354 27.43 4.78 -4.06
N ASP A 355 27.43 4.06 -5.18
CA ASP A 355 27.40 4.63 -6.51
C ASP A 355 26.00 4.44 -7.12
N LEU A 356 25.47 5.49 -7.72
CA LEU A 356 24.19 5.50 -8.40
C LEU A 356 24.41 5.64 -9.91
N LEU A 357 23.68 4.83 -10.67
CA LEU A 357 23.49 5.00 -12.11
C LEU A 357 22.00 5.06 -12.40
N TRP A 358 21.57 6.08 -13.15
CA TRP A 358 20.19 6.21 -13.61
C TRP A 358 20.17 6.46 -15.12
N HIS A 359 19.41 5.63 -15.83
CA HIS A 359 19.16 5.77 -17.26
C HIS A 359 17.72 6.20 -17.48
N VAL A 360 17.53 7.21 -18.32
CA VAL A 360 16.21 7.72 -18.72
C VAL A 360 16.10 7.64 -20.24
N GLN A 361 15.16 6.84 -20.70
CA GLN A 361 14.81 6.67 -22.09
C GLN A 361 13.66 7.61 -22.45
N LEU A 362 13.82 8.32 -23.57
CA LEU A 362 12.91 9.38 -24.02
C LEU A 362 12.37 9.10 -25.42
N ALA A 363 11.35 9.86 -25.80
CA ALA A 363 10.64 9.74 -27.07
C ALA A 363 11.51 10.14 -28.27
N ASP A 364 12.28 11.22 -28.12
CA ASP A 364 12.98 11.89 -29.20
C ASP A 364 14.21 12.66 -28.69
N GLU A 365 15.08 13.04 -29.63
CA GLU A 365 16.35 13.70 -29.36
C GLU A 365 16.21 15.14 -28.86
N ALA A 366 15.15 15.84 -29.26
CA ALA A 366 14.92 17.20 -28.78
C ALA A 366 14.55 17.18 -27.29
N SER A 367 13.68 16.26 -26.89
CA SER A 367 13.32 16.01 -25.50
C SER A 367 14.54 15.57 -24.67
N ALA A 368 15.40 14.70 -25.22
CA ALA A 368 16.65 14.30 -24.58
C ALA A 368 17.61 15.46 -24.36
N THR A 369 17.77 16.34 -25.35
CA THR A 369 18.60 17.54 -25.23
C THR A 369 18.10 18.45 -24.11
N ARG A 370 16.79 18.69 -24.04
CA ARG A 370 16.20 19.55 -22.99
C ARG A 370 16.30 18.93 -21.58
N ILE A 371 16.14 17.62 -21.45
CA ILE A 371 16.33 16.93 -20.17
C ILE A 371 17.81 16.92 -19.77
N LEU A 372 18.74 16.81 -20.72
CA LEU A 372 20.17 16.95 -20.46
C LEU A 372 20.51 18.34 -19.93
N GLU A 373 19.94 19.41 -20.51
CA GLU A 373 20.09 20.77 -19.99
C GLU A 373 19.62 20.86 -18.54
N ALA A 374 18.41 20.36 -18.25
CA ALA A 374 17.88 20.35 -16.90
C ALA A 374 18.76 19.57 -15.91
N ALA A 375 19.30 18.44 -16.34
CA ALA A 375 20.20 17.63 -15.52
C ALA A 375 21.51 18.34 -15.19
N ARG A 376 22.06 19.09 -16.14
CA ARG A 376 23.27 19.89 -15.88
C ARG A 376 22.98 20.97 -14.85
N THR A 377 21.84 21.65 -14.96
CA THR A 377 21.39 22.61 -13.95
C THR A 377 21.26 21.97 -12.57
N MET A 378 20.67 20.77 -12.46
CA MET A 378 20.59 20.03 -11.19
C MET A 378 21.97 19.75 -10.59
N ILE A 379 22.92 19.26 -11.40
CA ILE A 379 24.28 19.02 -10.92
C ILE A 379 24.93 20.33 -10.46
N GLY A 380 24.75 21.43 -11.20
CA GLY A 380 25.23 22.75 -10.82
C GLY A 380 24.68 23.20 -9.46
N VAL A 381 23.37 23.06 -9.24
CA VAL A 381 22.71 23.37 -7.96
C VAL A 381 23.24 22.52 -6.81
N ILE A 382 23.35 21.20 -6.99
CA ILE A 382 23.85 20.29 -5.94
C ILE A 382 25.33 20.55 -5.63
N ALA A 383 26.13 20.85 -6.66
CA ALA A 383 27.54 21.16 -6.51
C ALA A 383 27.81 22.59 -5.98
N GLY A 384 26.78 23.45 -5.95
CA GLY A 384 26.91 24.86 -5.55
C GLY A 384 27.71 25.69 -6.55
N LEU A 385 27.55 25.42 -7.85
CA LEU A 385 28.21 26.15 -8.93
C LEU A 385 27.34 27.30 -9.45
N ASP A 386 28.01 28.38 -9.90
CA ASP A 386 27.35 29.52 -10.55
C ASP A 386 26.99 29.25 -12.03
N GLU A 387 27.63 28.25 -12.65
CA GLU A 387 27.43 27.85 -14.04
C GLU A 387 27.18 26.35 -14.16
N ASP A 388 26.35 25.97 -15.14
CA ASP A 388 26.02 24.57 -15.40
C ASP A 388 27.25 23.81 -15.93
N PRO A 389 27.65 22.69 -15.29
CA PRO A 389 28.82 21.90 -15.71
C PRO A 389 28.66 21.35 -17.12
N ALA A 390 29.77 21.02 -17.79
CA ALA A 390 29.73 20.40 -19.12
C ALA A 390 29.12 18.99 -19.08
N ALA A 391 28.38 18.64 -20.13
CA ALA A 391 27.88 17.27 -20.29
C ALA A 391 29.06 16.30 -20.44
N GLY A 392 28.96 15.13 -19.82
CA GLY A 392 30.00 14.10 -19.87
C GLY A 392 31.23 14.37 -19.00
N GLU A 393 31.26 15.44 -18.20
CA GLU A 393 32.34 15.68 -17.23
C GLU A 393 31.88 15.42 -15.80
N PHE A 394 32.80 14.90 -14.96
CA PHE A 394 32.51 14.72 -13.53
C PHE A 394 32.65 16.05 -12.79
N THR A 395 31.61 16.41 -12.06
CA THR A 395 31.57 17.55 -11.15
C THR A 395 31.61 17.06 -9.71
N ALA A 396 32.55 17.60 -8.92
CA ALA A 396 32.64 17.31 -7.50
C ALA A 396 31.59 18.11 -6.73
N THR A 397 30.95 17.48 -5.74
CA THR A 397 29.99 18.12 -4.84
C THR A 397 30.63 18.39 -3.47
N PRO A 398 30.06 19.29 -2.65
CA PRO A 398 30.62 19.63 -1.33
C PRO A 398 30.76 18.46 -0.35
N ASP A 399 29.96 17.41 -0.52
CA ASP A 399 30.00 16.17 0.27
C ASP A 399 30.99 15.13 -0.27
N GLY A 400 31.82 15.50 -1.25
CA GLY A 400 32.88 14.67 -1.82
C GLY A 400 32.39 13.68 -2.88
N ARG A 401 31.12 13.71 -3.27
CA ARG A 401 30.60 12.89 -4.38
C ARG A 401 31.03 13.46 -5.73
N ARG A 402 30.91 12.64 -6.77
CA ARG A 402 31.18 13.05 -8.16
C ARG A 402 29.98 12.73 -9.04
N MET A 403 29.39 13.76 -9.61
CA MET A 403 28.20 13.65 -10.45
C MET A 403 28.54 13.90 -11.91
N GLN A 404 27.86 13.22 -12.83
CA GLN A 404 28.01 13.37 -14.26
C GLN A 404 26.66 13.11 -14.92
N VAL A 405 26.33 13.89 -15.95
CA VAL A 405 25.22 13.58 -16.86
C VAL A 405 25.69 13.64 -18.31
N GLU A 406 25.27 12.68 -19.11
CA GLU A 406 25.62 12.57 -20.52
C GLU A 406 24.45 12.00 -21.34
N GLN A 407 24.30 12.49 -22.56
CA GLN A 407 23.44 11.85 -23.56
C GLN A 407 24.24 10.79 -24.32
N ILE A 408 24.04 9.52 -23.98
CA ILE A 408 24.81 8.38 -24.50
C ILE A 408 24.18 7.74 -25.75
N GLY A 409 23.06 8.28 -26.22
CA GLY A 409 22.36 7.92 -27.45
C GLY A 409 21.36 9.00 -27.83
N PRO A 410 20.71 8.92 -29.01
CA PRO A 410 19.80 9.98 -29.46
C PRO A 410 18.68 10.25 -28.46
N THR A 411 18.23 9.25 -27.71
CA THR A 411 17.07 9.33 -26.81
C THR A 411 17.37 8.85 -25.39
N LEU A 412 18.63 8.62 -25.04
CA LEU A 412 19.04 8.02 -23.76
C LEU A 412 19.95 8.97 -22.98
N ILE A 413 19.49 9.36 -21.80
CA ILE A 413 20.27 10.15 -20.84
C ILE A 413 20.79 9.24 -19.72
N GLN A 414 22.07 9.38 -19.41
CA GLN A 414 22.74 8.68 -18.33
C GLN A 414 23.16 9.67 -17.24
N PHE A 415 22.74 9.40 -16.02
CA PHE A 415 23.14 10.09 -14.80
C PHE A 415 24.02 9.16 -13.98
N ARG A 416 25.15 9.67 -13.50
CA ARG A 416 26.06 8.95 -12.61
C ARG A 416 26.32 9.81 -11.39
N ASN A 417 26.18 9.21 -10.21
CA ASN A 417 26.55 9.86 -8.96
C ASN A 417 27.41 8.88 -8.14
N LEU A 418 28.72 9.10 -8.16
CA LEU A 418 29.69 8.26 -7.48
C LEU A 418 29.88 8.75 -6.06
N GLY A 419 29.82 7.85 -5.08
CA GLY A 419 30.13 8.13 -3.70
C GLY A 419 31.57 8.65 -3.54
N PRO A 420 31.87 9.30 -2.40
CA PRO A 420 33.21 9.81 -2.14
C PRO A 420 34.25 8.70 -2.30
N GLY A 421 35.33 9.01 -3.01
CA GLY A 421 36.44 8.08 -3.18
C GLY A 421 37.28 8.02 -1.92
N ASP A 422 37.88 6.86 -1.65
CA ASP A 422 39.12 6.81 -0.89
C ASP A 422 40.21 7.25 -1.87
N GLU A 423 40.74 8.47 -1.72
CA GLU A 423 41.91 8.90 -2.50
C GLU A 423 43.16 8.04 -2.20
#